data_AF-A0A3D4R1Z7-F1
#
_entry.id   AF-A0A3D4R1Z7-F1
#
_cell.length_a   1.000
_cell.length_b   1.000
_cell.length_c   1.000
_cell.angle_alpha   90.00
_cell.angle_beta   90.00
_cell.angle_gamma   90.00
#
_symmetry.space_group_name_H-M   'P 1'
#
loop_
_entity.id
_entity.type
_entity.pdbx_description
1 polymer ?
#
loop_
_entity_poly.entity_id
_entity_poly.type
_entity_poly.pdbx_seq_one_letter_code
_entity_poly.pdbx_strand_id
1 'polypeptide(L)'
;VNPQSGEGVTLEQFRLLRDGGDYYLKDENGNEIRDEEHKKHFDGHLFDEVVFNDAVLEFMKKRAELADYFDETSKGDIFDYIPPQKTNQIFTPKRVVKDMVDRLEQENPGCFDDPNNTFADLYMKSGMYITEIVTRLYQSKRLKTLYPDHAERLNHIFAKQVYGCAPTEIIYRICLRYILGFNDKIHIEKHNIKLCDTLEYAKNGTLKEEMKKLFNL
;
A
#
# COMPACT_ATOMS: atom_id res chain seq x y z
N VAL A 1 5.25 -5.21 -14.02
CA VAL A 1 4.32 -6.13 -14.70
C VAL A 1 4.20 -5.68 -16.14
N ASN A 2 4.57 -6.52 -17.09
CA ASN A 2 4.33 -6.22 -18.50
C ASN A 2 2.81 -6.08 -18.72
N PRO A 3 2.31 -4.96 -19.25
CA PRO A 3 0.87 -4.76 -19.47
C PRO A 3 0.25 -5.77 -20.43
N GLN A 4 1.05 -6.44 -21.26
CA GLN A 4 0.59 -7.40 -22.27
C GLN A 4 0.61 -8.85 -21.77
N SER A 5 1.60 -9.24 -20.94
CA SER A 5 1.73 -10.63 -20.47
C SER A 5 1.35 -10.84 -19.00
N GLY A 6 1.18 -9.79 -18.20
CA GLY A 6 0.88 -9.91 -16.77
C GLY A 6 2.05 -10.44 -15.93
N GLU A 7 3.18 -10.76 -16.54
CA GLU A 7 4.38 -11.25 -15.87
C GLU A 7 5.33 -10.10 -15.52
N GLY A 8 5.93 -10.17 -14.33
CA GLY A 8 7.00 -9.28 -13.89
C GLY A 8 8.37 -9.85 -14.28
N VAL A 9 9.42 -9.04 -14.09
CA VAL A 9 10.78 -9.57 -14.12
C VAL A 9 11.05 -10.34 -12.82
N THR A 10 11.74 -11.47 -12.91
CA THR A 10 12.26 -12.16 -11.73
C THR A 10 13.39 -11.34 -11.10
N LEU A 11 13.77 -11.66 -9.86
CA LEU A 11 14.92 -11.02 -9.21
C LEU A 11 16.22 -11.27 -9.99
N GLU A 12 16.37 -12.48 -10.55
CA GLU A 12 17.54 -12.83 -11.37
C GLU A 12 17.57 -12.04 -12.67
N GLN A 13 16.43 -11.90 -13.35
CA GLN A 13 16.31 -11.06 -14.54
C GLN A 13 16.61 -9.60 -14.20
N PHE A 14 16.08 -9.08 -13.09
CA PHE A 14 16.38 -7.71 -12.67
C PHE A 14 17.87 -7.51 -12.41
N ARG A 15 18.54 -8.45 -11.73
CA ARG A 15 19.99 -8.41 -11.49
C ARG A 15 20.77 -8.50 -12.79
N LEU A 16 20.40 -9.38 -13.72
CA LEU A 16 21.03 -9.44 -15.04
C LEU A 16 20.91 -8.09 -15.78
N LEU A 17 19.74 -7.44 -15.73
CA LEU A 17 19.52 -6.14 -16.35
C LEU A 17 20.36 -5.02 -15.70
N ARG A 18 20.57 -5.10 -14.37
CA ARG A 18 21.32 -4.10 -13.59
C ARG A 18 22.83 -4.31 -13.70
N ASP A 19 23.29 -5.52 -13.40
CA ASP A 19 24.70 -5.87 -13.17
C ASP A 19 25.38 -6.46 -14.40
N GLY A 20 24.59 -6.89 -15.39
CA GLY A 20 25.10 -7.68 -16.50
C GLY A 20 25.31 -9.14 -16.16
N GLY A 21 25.74 -9.92 -17.14
CA GLY A 21 25.99 -11.34 -16.99
C GLY A 21 25.80 -12.13 -18.27
N ASP A 22 26.18 -13.40 -18.19
CA ASP A 22 26.00 -14.35 -19.27
C ASP A 22 24.57 -14.88 -19.29
N TYR A 23 24.01 -15.03 -20.49
CA TYR A 23 22.73 -15.67 -20.72
C TYR A 23 22.78 -16.55 -21.97
N TYR A 24 21.94 -17.57 -22.02
CA TYR A 24 21.87 -18.49 -23.15
C TYR A 24 20.65 -18.18 -24.02
N LEU A 25 20.81 -18.27 -25.34
CA LEU A 25 19.68 -18.20 -26.25
C LEU A 25 18.72 -19.37 -26.01
N LYS A 26 17.44 -19.14 -26.31
CA LYS A 26 16.37 -20.14 -26.17
C LYS A 26 16.01 -20.74 -27.53
N ASP A 27 15.73 -22.04 -27.55
CA ASP A 27 15.17 -22.73 -28.71
C ASP A 27 13.70 -22.34 -28.97
N GLU A 28 13.13 -22.88 -30.03
CA GLU A 28 11.72 -22.70 -30.41
C GLU A 28 10.70 -23.22 -29.37
N ASN A 29 11.14 -24.05 -28.42
CA ASN A 29 10.34 -24.55 -27.30
C ASN A 29 10.56 -23.73 -26.01
N GLY A 30 11.42 -22.72 -26.03
CA GLY A 30 11.74 -21.86 -24.88
C GLY A 30 12.80 -22.41 -23.92
N ASN A 31 13.49 -23.51 -24.26
CA ASN A 31 14.57 -24.10 -23.47
C ASN A 31 15.91 -23.43 -23.80
N GLU A 32 16.75 -23.24 -22.79
CA GLU A 32 18.10 -22.68 -22.98
C GLU A 32 19.01 -23.64 -23.75
N ILE A 33 19.67 -23.15 -24.78
CA ILE A 33 20.68 -23.88 -25.55
C ILE A 33 22.04 -23.66 -24.86
N ARG A 34 22.47 -24.64 -24.06
CA ARG A 34 23.66 -24.54 -23.19
C ARG A 34 24.94 -24.97 -23.89
N ASP A 35 25.33 -24.22 -24.91
CA ASP A 35 26.64 -24.33 -25.56
C ASP A 35 27.33 -22.95 -25.65
N GLU A 36 28.61 -22.95 -25.99
CA GLU A 36 29.40 -21.71 -26.07
C GLU A 36 28.99 -20.81 -27.26
N GLU A 37 28.36 -21.35 -28.31
CA GLU A 37 27.91 -20.55 -29.47
C GLU A 37 26.66 -19.73 -29.13
N HIS A 38 25.78 -20.27 -28.29
CA HIS A 38 24.53 -19.65 -27.88
C HIS A 38 24.64 -18.88 -26.55
N LYS A 39 25.83 -18.88 -25.96
CA LYS A 39 26.18 -18.04 -24.82
C LYS A 39 26.38 -16.60 -25.28
N LYS A 40 25.62 -15.66 -24.72
CA LYS A 40 25.76 -14.23 -24.93
C LYS A 40 26.06 -13.52 -23.63
N HIS A 41 26.78 -12.41 -23.73
CA HIS A 41 27.06 -11.54 -22.60
C HIS A 41 26.24 -10.25 -22.74
N PHE A 42 25.64 -9.81 -21.64
CA PHE A 42 25.05 -8.49 -21.52
C PHE A 42 25.83 -7.71 -20.48
N ASP A 43 26.34 -6.53 -20.84
CA ASP A 43 27.22 -5.73 -19.96
C ASP A 43 26.48 -5.10 -18.76
N GLY A 44 25.15 -5.22 -18.71
CA GLY A 44 24.35 -4.62 -17.65
C GLY A 44 23.96 -3.18 -17.96
N HIS A 45 23.89 -2.35 -16.90
CA HIS A 45 23.67 -0.91 -16.98
C HIS A 45 22.38 -0.50 -17.71
N LEU A 46 21.33 -1.35 -17.69
CA LEU A 46 19.99 -0.91 -18.13
C LEU A 46 19.54 0.32 -17.34
N PHE A 47 19.94 0.39 -16.07
CA PHE A 47 19.77 1.55 -15.22
C PHE A 47 21.13 2.23 -15.06
N ASP A 48 21.15 3.55 -15.21
CA ASP A 48 22.28 4.35 -14.72
C ASP A 48 22.33 4.19 -13.20
N GLU A 49 23.44 3.64 -12.69
CA GLU A 49 23.57 3.25 -11.30
C GLU A 49 23.43 4.45 -10.35
N VAL A 50 24.06 5.57 -10.70
CA VAL A 50 24.03 6.79 -9.90
C VAL A 50 22.61 7.33 -9.85
N VAL A 51 21.98 7.48 -11.01
CA VAL A 51 20.60 7.98 -11.11
C VAL A 51 19.62 7.06 -10.40
N PHE A 52 19.77 5.74 -10.54
CA PHE A 52 18.88 4.77 -9.89
C PHE A 52 19.02 4.80 -8.36
N ASN A 53 20.24 4.80 -7.86
CA ASN A 53 20.51 4.87 -6.42
C ASN A 53 20.00 6.18 -5.82
N ASP A 54 20.27 7.31 -6.48
CA ASP A 54 19.79 8.63 -6.04
C ASP A 54 18.25 8.69 -6.05
N ALA A 55 17.60 8.12 -7.07
CA ALA A 55 16.13 8.05 -7.12
C ALA A 55 15.54 7.22 -5.98
N VAL A 56 16.16 6.10 -5.61
CA VAL A 56 15.73 5.27 -4.47
C VAL A 56 15.92 6.03 -3.16
N LEU A 57 17.05 6.71 -2.97
CA LEU A 57 17.31 7.52 -1.77
C LEU A 57 16.33 8.69 -1.66
N GLU A 58 16.09 9.42 -2.75
CA GLU A 58 15.14 10.52 -2.77
C GLU A 58 13.71 10.04 -2.52
N PHE A 59 13.31 8.89 -3.07
CA PHE A 59 12.03 8.27 -2.74
C PHE A 59 11.91 7.97 -1.24
N MET A 60 12.94 7.36 -0.64
CA MET A 60 12.94 7.03 0.79
C MET A 60 12.86 8.28 1.66
N LYS A 61 13.56 9.35 1.27
CA LYS A 61 13.50 10.66 1.92
C LYS A 61 12.11 11.29 1.80
N LYS A 62 11.56 11.39 0.59
CA LYS A 62 10.21 11.94 0.35
C LYS A 62 9.14 11.18 1.12
N ARG A 63 9.24 9.85 1.15
CA ARG A 63 8.34 9.00 1.94
C ARG A 63 8.36 9.37 3.42
N ALA A 64 9.54 9.60 4.00
CA ALA A 64 9.67 9.98 5.41
C ALA A 64 9.20 11.43 5.66
N GLU A 65 9.51 12.36 4.76
CA GLU A 65 9.04 13.75 4.82
C GLU A 65 7.50 13.85 4.78
N LEU A 66 6.86 12.99 4.00
CA LEU A 66 5.42 13.00 3.74
C LEU A 66 4.63 11.94 4.54
N ALA A 67 5.26 11.35 5.57
CA ALA A 67 4.65 10.27 6.35
C ALA A 67 3.47 10.73 7.24
N ASP A 68 3.46 12.02 7.61
CA ASP A 68 2.44 12.62 8.49
C ASP A 68 1.26 13.15 7.66
N TYR A 69 0.40 12.24 7.21
CA TYR A 69 -0.72 12.54 6.30
C TYR A 69 -1.97 13.05 7.02
N PHE A 70 -2.05 12.88 8.35
CA PHE A 70 -3.22 13.21 9.15
C PHE A 70 -3.11 14.59 9.82
N ASP A 71 -1.95 15.23 9.74
CA ASP A 71 -1.77 16.62 10.14
C ASP A 71 -2.49 17.58 9.18
N GLU A 72 -3.18 18.58 9.75
CA GLU A 72 -3.97 19.57 8.99
C GLU A 72 -3.10 20.48 8.10
N THR A 73 -1.80 20.59 8.38
CA THR A 73 -0.82 21.37 7.60
C THR A 73 -0.15 20.56 6.49
N SER A 74 -0.43 19.26 6.41
CA SER A 74 0.15 18.36 5.42
C SER A 74 -0.22 18.78 4.00
N LYS A 75 0.79 19.02 3.16
CA LYS A 75 0.62 19.56 1.79
C LYS A 75 0.36 18.49 0.73
N GLY A 76 0.47 17.22 1.09
CA GLY A 76 0.42 16.10 0.15
C GLY A 76 0.97 14.82 0.77
N ASP A 77 0.97 13.76 -0.02
CA ASP A 77 1.50 12.47 0.39
C ASP A 77 2.34 11.82 -0.71
N ILE A 78 2.96 10.66 -0.42
CA ILE A 78 3.86 9.99 -1.35
C ILE A 78 3.18 9.56 -2.67
N PHE A 79 1.86 9.39 -2.69
CA PHE A 79 1.15 9.03 -3.91
C PHE A 79 0.97 10.21 -4.88
N ASP A 80 1.13 11.45 -4.43
CA ASP A 80 1.13 12.62 -5.33
C ASP A 80 2.30 12.57 -6.32
N TYR A 81 3.33 11.77 -6.03
CA TYR A 81 4.51 11.53 -6.89
C TYR A 81 4.36 10.32 -7.80
N ILE A 82 3.29 9.54 -7.66
CA ILE A 82 3.05 8.35 -8.49
C ILE A 82 2.17 8.76 -9.68
N PRO A 83 2.71 8.76 -10.91
CA PRO A 83 1.91 9.11 -12.07
C PRO A 83 0.80 8.09 -12.29
N PRO A 84 -0.34 8.50 -12.88
CA PRO A 84 -1.41 7.58 -13.25
C PRO A 84 -0.86 6.40 -14.07
N GLN A 85 -1.05 5.19 -13.55
CA GLN A 85 -0.56 3.97 -14.20
C GLN A 85 -1.53 3.52 -15.30
N LYS A 86 -1.01 3.02 -16.42
CA LYS A 86 -1.81 2.42 -17.51
C LYS A 86 -2.23 0.96 -17.24
N THR A 87 -2.05 0.48 -16.01
CA THR A 87 -2.32 -0.92 -15.61
C THR A 87 -3.49 -0.97 -14.63
N ASN A 88 -4.08 -2.15 -14.41
CA ASN A 88 -5.17 -2.38 -13.44
C ASN A 88 -4.79 -2.13 -11.96
N GLN A 89 -3.55 -1.72 -11.69
CA GLN A 89 -3.09 -1.24 -10.39
C GLN A 89 -3.47 0.23 -10.15
N ILE A 90 -4.63 0.65 -10.70
CA ILE A 90 -5.22 1.96 -10.46
C ILE A 90 -5.66 2.02 -8.99
N PHE A 91 -5.11 2.98 -8.26
CA PHE A 91 -5.61 3.39 -6.96
C PHE A 91 -6.71 4.43 -7.13
N THR A 92 -7.68 4.44 -6.23
CA THR A 92 -8.75 5.44 -6.21
C THR A 92 -8.12 6.83 -6.04
N PRO A 93 -8.33 7.79 -6.96
CA PRO A 93 -7.74 9.11 -6.84
C PRO A 93 -8.15 9.80 -5.54
N LYS A 94 -7.24 10.56 -4.92
CA LYS A 94 -7.45 11.22 -3.62
C LYS A 94 -8.73 12.06 -3.55
N ARG A 95 -9.03 12.80 -4.62
CA ARG A 95 -10.28 13.59 -4.73
C ARG A 95 -11.53 12.72 -4.63
N VAL A 96 -11.49 11.52 -5.23
CA VAL A 96 -12.61 10.57 -5.18
C VAL A 96 -12.73 9.96 -3.80
N VAL A 97 -11.61 9.60 -3.16
CA VAL A 97 -11.62 9.11 -1.77
C VAL A 97 -12.24 10.14 -0.82
N LYS A 98 -11.83 11.41 -0.91
CA LYS A 98 -12.42 12.49 -0.09
C LYS A 98 -13.93 12.63 -0.31
N ASP A 99 -14.37 12.66 -1.57
CA ASP A 99 -15.79 12.73 -1.92
C ASP A 99 -16.58 11.51 -1.37
N MET A 100 -16.01 10.30 -1.42
CA MET A 100 -16.63 9.11 -0.83
C MET A 100 -16.79 9.24 0.70
N VAL A 101 -15.76 9.72 1.39
CA VAL A 101 -15.78 9.89 2.86
C VAL A 101 -16.69 11.05 3.28
N ASP A 102 -16.74 12.13 2.49
CA ASP A 102 -17.70 13.23 2.70
C ASP A 102 -19.15 12.75 2.58
N ARG A 103 -19.46 11.93 1.57
CA ARG A 103 -20.79 11.32 1.42
C ARG A 103 -21.12 10.37 2.56
N LEU A 104 -20.15 9.57 3.02
CA LEU A 104 -20.33 8.69 4.17
C LEU A 104 -20.74 9.47 5.43
N GLU A 105 -20.14 10.64 5.66
CA GLU A 105 -20.50 11.54 6.75
C GLU A 105 -21.87 12.19 6.56
N GLN A 106 -22.23 12.56 5.34
CA GLN A 106 -23.56 13.09 5.02
C GLN A 106 -24.67 12.06 5.29
N GLU A 107 -24.42 10.80 4.95
CA GLU A 107 -25.35 9.69 5.19
C GLU A 107 -25.39 9.29 6.68
N ASN A 108 -24.29 9.47 7.40
CA ASN A 108 -24.15 9.12 8.82
C ASN A 108 -23.54 10.28 9.61
N PRO A 109 -24.31 11.36 9.89
CA PRO A 109 -23.77 12.55 10.53
C PRO A 109 -23.10 12.25 11.88
N GLY A 110 -21.86 12.74 12.04
CA GLY A 110 -21.08 12.54 13.26
C GLY A 110 -20.49 11.13 13.41
N CYS A 111 -20.46 10.30 12.36
CA CYS A 111 -19.93 8.95 12.44
C CYS A 111 -18.46 8.89 12.88
N PHE A 112 -17.67 9.93 12.62
CA PHE A 112 -16.28 10.03 13.05
C PHE A 112 -16.09 10.53 14.50
N ASP A 113 -17.15 10.99 15.16
CA ASP A 113 -17.09 11.49 16.53
C ASP A 113 -17.33 10.41 17.59
N ASP A 114 -17.75 9.20 17.21
CA ASP A 114 -17.94 8.08 18.14
C ASP A 114 -16.66 7.22 18.25
N PRO A 115 -16.07 7.07 19.44
CA PRO A 115 -14.88 6.22 19.64
C PRO A 115 -15.13 4.72 19.41
N ASN A 116 -16.38 4.28 19.33
CA ASN A 116 -16.74 2.87 19.14
C ASN A 116 -17.14 2.54 17.69
N ASN A 117 -17.32 3.55 16.83
CA ASN A 117 -17.60 3.30 15.42
C ASN A 117 -16.38 2.68 14.74
N THR A 118 -16.67 1.69 13.89
CA THR A 118 -15.66 0.94 13.15
C THR A 118 -15.84 1.11 11.64
N PHE A 119 -14.73 1.17 10.92
CA PHE A 119 -14.65 1.38 9.49
C PHE A 119 -13.76 0.31 8.87
N ALA A 120 -14.13 -0.15 7.67
CA ALA A 120 -13.41 -1.23 7.00
C ALA A 120 -13.22 -0.96 5.50
N ASP A 121 -12.02 -1.28 5.00
CA ASP A 121 -11.74 -1.47 3.58
C ASP A 121 -11.22 -2.90 3.40
N LEU A 122 -12.13 -3.79 2.97
CA LEU A 122 -11.84 -5.22 2.89
C LEU A 122 -11.10 -5.61 1.60
N TYR A 123 -10.74 -4.67 0.72
CA TYR A 123 -9.99 -4.98 -0.50
C TYR A 123 -9.09 -3.81 -0.92
N MET A 124 -8.17 -3.46 -0.03
CA MET A 124 -7.26 -2.33 -0.21
C MET A 124 -6.29 -2.54 -1.37
N LYS A 125 -6.00 -1.44 -2.06
CA LYS A 125 -4.87 -1.32 -3.00
C LYS A 125 -3.80 -0.36 -2.48
N SER A 126 -4.13 0.92 -2.34
CA SER A 126 -3.19 1.94 -1.85
C SER A 126 -3.31 2.19 -0.36
N GLY A 127 -4.43 1.84 0.27
CA GLY A 127 -4.75 2.22 1.64
C GLY A 127 -5.29 3.65 1.79
N MET A 128 -5.52 4.37 0.70
CA MET A 128 -5.97 5.78 0.73
C MET A 128 -7.32 5.97 1.42
N TYR A 129 -8.28 5.06 1.24
CA TYR A 129 -9.58 5.17 1.89
C TYR A 129 -9.45 5.10 3.41
N ILE A 130 -8.71 4.10 3.91
CA ILE A 130 -8.40 3.96 5.34
C ILE A 130 -7.64 5.16 5.88
N THR A 131 -6.70 5.69 5.11
CA THR A 131 -5.91 6.87 5.47
C THR A 131 -6.82 8.09 5.68
N GLU A 132 -7.77 8.34 4.76
CA GLU A 132 -8.73 9.45 4.92
C GLU A 132 -9.64 9.24 6.14
N ILE A 133 -10.10 8.00 6.40
CA ILE A 133 -10.88 7.69 7.60
C ILE A 133 -10.06 7.96 8.88
N VAL A 134 -8.80 7.51 8.93
CA VAL A 134 -7.89 7.78 10.06
C VAL A 134 -7.73 9.28 10.27
N THR A 135 -7.57 10.06 9.20
CA THR A 135 -7.47 11.53 9.26
C THR A 135 -8.73 12.14 9.88
N ARG A 136 -9.94 11.75 9.44
CA ARG A 136 -11.21 12.25 10.01
C ARG A 136 -11.35 11.93 11.50
N LEU A 137 -11.05 10.68 11.88
CA LEU A 137 -11.09 10.25 13.28
C LEU A 137 -10.06 11.00 14.13
N TYR A 138 -8.82 11.11 13.67
CA TYR A 138 -7.75 11.79 14.39
C TYR A 138 -8.04 13.28 14.59
N GLN A 139 -8.70 13.91 13.61
CA GLN A 139 -9.08 15.33 13.64
C GLN A 139 -10.42 15.61 14.34
N SER A 140 -11.25 14.59 14.61
CA SER A 140 -12.53 14.74 15.32
C SER A 140 -12.35 15.45 16.66
N LYS A 141 -13.07 16.56 16.86
CA LYS A 141 -13.03 17.32 18.13
C LYS A 141 -13.39 16.46 19.33
N ARG A 142 -14.34 15.52 19.18
CA ARG A 142 -14.74 14.61 20.25
C ARG A 142 -13.62 13.63 20.58
N LEU A 143 -12.96 13.04 19.58
CA LEU A 143 -11.81 12.17 19.82
C LEU A 143 -10.60 12.94 20.35
N LYS A 144 -10.38 14.21 19.98
CA LYS A 144 -9.35 15.06 20.60
C LYS A 144 -9.60 15.28 22.09
N THR A 145 -10.87 15.43 22.50
CA THR A 145 -11.24 15.57 23.91
C THR A 145 -11.13 14.26 24.69
N LEU A 146 -11.54 13.13 24.09
CA LEU A 146 -11.50 11.82 24.74
C LEU A 146 -10.08 11.26 24.87
N TYR A 147 -9.26 11.46 23.84
CA TYR A 147 -7.86 11.04 23.78
C TYR A 147 -6.99 12.26 23.47
N PRO A 148 -6.66 13.10 24.46
CA PRO A 148 -5.85 14.30 24.23
C PRO A 148 -4.43 13.98 23.73
N ASP A 149 -3.85 12.87 24.20
CA ASP A 149 -2.55 12.40 23.74
C ASP A 149 -2.63 11.87 22.29
N HIS A 150 -1.67 12.28 21.47
CA HIS A 150 -1.63 11.95 20.05
C HIS A 150 -1.36 10.47 19.80
N ALA A 151 -0.45 9.86 20.57
CA ALA A 151 -0.09 8.46 20.41
C ALA A 151 -1.22 7.55 20.91
N GLU A 152 -1.83 7.88 22.05
CA GLU A 152 -3.00 7.17 22.58
C GLU A 152 -4.16 7.20 21.58
N ARG A 153 -4.45 8.38 21.00
CA ARG A 153 -5.53 8.52 20.01
C ARG A 153 -5.29 7.64 18.78
N LEU A 154 -4.10 7.68 18.21
CA LEU A 154 -3.77 6.86 17.03
C LEU A 154 -3.81 5.36 17.37
N ASN A 155 -3.29 4.96 18.53
CA ASN A 155 -3.36 3.57 18.98
C ASN A 155 -4.81 3.10 19.15
N HIS A 156 -5.69 3.94 19.71
CA HIS A 156 -7.13 3.64 19.77
C HIS A 156 -7.73 3.45 18.37
N ILE A 157 -7.50 4.41 17.47
CA ILE A 157 -8.02 4.37 16.10
C ILE A 157 -7.58 3.07 15.38
N PHE A 158 -6.28 2.76 15.38
CA PHE A 158 -5.75 1.60 14.67
C PHE A 158 -6.10 0.26 15.32
N ALA A 159 -6.17 0.20 16.65
CA ALA A 159 -6.46 -1.04 17.36
C ALA A 159 -7.96 -1.36 17.40
N LYS A 160 -8.84 -0.36 17.34
CA LYS A 160 -10.28 -0.52 17.61
C LYS A 160 -11.20 -0.08 16.47
N GLN A 161 -10.87 0.97 15.74
CA GLN A 161 -11.81 1.62 14.81
C GLN A 161 -11.57 1.26 13.35
N VAL A 162 -10.33 0.96 12.96
CA VAL A 162 -9.97 0.83 11.55
C VAL A 162 -9.54 -0.60 11.22
N TYR A 163 -10.14 -1.16 10.18
CA TYR A 163 -9.91 -2.53 9.70
C TYR A 163 -9.62 -2.52 8.20
N GLY A 164 -8.71 -3.39 7.74
CA GLY A 164 -8.53 -3.53 6.31
C GLY A 164 -7.82 -4.81 5.89
N CYS A 165 -8.12 -5.23 4.66
CA CYS A 165 -7.52 -6.40 4.04
C CYS A 165 -6.84 -6.03 2.72
N ALA A 166 -5.61 -6.49 2.53
CA ALA A 166 -4.87 -6.37 1.27
C ALA A 166 -4.70 -7.76 0.64
N PRO A 167 -4.93 -7.93 -0.68
CA PRO A 167 -5.04 -9.25 -1.28
C PRO A 167 -3.71 -9.94 -1.61
N THR A 168 -2.61 -9.18 -1.71
CA THR A 168 -1.29 -9.73 -2.02
C THR A 168 -0.23 -9.14 -1.11
N GLU A 169 0.87 -9.86 -0.90
CA GLU A 169 1.96 -9.44 -0.01
C GLU A 169 2.55 -8.08 -0.41
N ILE A 170 2.72 -7.83 -1.71
CA ILE A 170 3.24 -6.55 -2.19
C ILE A 170 2.28 -5.40 -1.89
N ILE A 171 0.98 -5.60 -2.12
CA ILE A 171 -0.05 -4.59 -1.82
C ILE A 171 -0.14 -4.36 -0.30
N TYR A 172 -0.10 -5.42 0.49
CA TYR A 172 -0.09 -5.35 1.95
C TYR A 172 1.08 -4.52 2.46
N ARG A 173 2.29 -4.74 1.95
CA ARG A 173 3.49 -3.95 2.31
C ARG A 173 3.39 -2.49 1.88
N ILE A 174 2.80 -2.20 0.73
CA ILE A 174 2.52 -0.83 0.28
C ILE A 174 1.57 -0.14 1.26
N CYS A 175 0.45 -0.80 1.60
CA CYS A 175 -0.53 -0.30 2.57
C CYS A 175 0.13 -0.02 3.92
N LEU A 176 0.92 -0.95 4.48
CA LEU A 176 1.60 -0.73 5.75
C LEU A 176 2.57 0.45 5.71
N ARG A 177 3.40 0.54 4.66
CA ARG A 177 4.38 1.62 4.52
C ARG A 177 3.73 2.99 4.37
N TYR A 178 2.51 3.03 3.85
CA TYR A 178 1.76 4.26 3.70
C TYR A 178 0.96 4.59 4.96
N ILE A 179 0.03 3.72 5.34
CA ILE A 179 -0.91 3.92 6.45
C ILE A 179 -0.17 4.06 7.78
N LEU A 180 0.93 3.34 8.00
CA LEU A 180 1.72 3.35 9.22
C LEU A 180 3.12 3.95 9.00
N GLY A 181 3.31 4.70 7.91
CA GLY A 181 4.63 5.24 7.54
C GLY A 181 5.22 6.23 8.55
N PHE A 182 4.39 6.78 9.44
CA PHE A 182 4.78 7.69 10.51
C PHE A 182 5.28 6.98 11.78
N ASN A 183 5.32 5.64 11.81
CA ASN A 183 5.58 4.87 13.02
C ASN A 183 6.95 5.14 13.67
N ASP A 184 7.93 5.63 12.89
CA ASP A 184 9.23 6.08 13.38
C ASP A 184 9.11 7.27 14.36
N LYS A 185 7.99 8.01 14.31
CA LYS A 185 7.67 9.13 15.22
C LYS A 185 6.68 8.73 16.32
N ILE A 186 5.69 7.90 16.00
CA ILE A 186 4.62 7.47 16.91
C ILE A 186 4.48 5.96 16.85
N HIS A 187 4.77 5.27 17.96
CA HIS A 187 4.64 3.82 18.01
C HIS A 187 3.17 3.39 17.99
N ILE A 188 2.83 2.47 17.08
CA ILE A 188 1.52 1.82 17.02
C ILE A 188 1.68 0.37 17.50
N GLU A 189 1.12 0.07 18.67
CA GLU A 189 1.24 -1.24 19.32
C GLU A 189 0.44 -2.32 18.59
N LYS A 190 -0.74 -1.96 18.07
CA LYS A 190 -1.66 -2.89 17.41
C LYS A 190 -2.42 -2.19 16.27
N HIS A 191 -2.56 -2.91 15.15
CA HIS A 191 -3.42 -2.50 14.03
C HIS A 191 -4.24 -3.68 13.48
N ASN A 192 -5.36 -3.37 12.82
CA ASN A 192 -6.19 -4.37 12.12
C ASN A 192 -6.07 -4.30 10.58
N ILE A 193 -4.88 -3.95 10.08
CA ILE A 193 -4.50 -4.14 8.66
C ILE A 193 -3.96 -5.57 8.46
N LYS A 194 -4.53 -6.34 7.54
CA LYS A 194 -4.25 -7.78 7.34
C LYS A 194 -3.97 -8.12 5.88
N LEU A 195 -3.13 -9.13 5.66
CA LEU A 195 -2.96 -9.80 4.38
C LEU A 195 -4.05 -10.86 4.23
N CYS A 196 -5.03 -10.61 3.35
CA CYS A 196 -6.14 -11.53 3.07
C CYS A 196 -6.76 -11.17 1.71
N ASP A 197 -6.79 -12.13 0.79
CA ASP A 197 -7.56 -11.99 -0.45
C ASP A 197 -9.04 -12.28 -0.19
N THR A 198 -9.78 -11.24 0.20
CA THR A 198 -11.21 -11.35 0.52
C THR A 198 -12.08 -11.70 -0.69
N LEU A 199 -11.57 -11.55 -1.92
CA LEU A 199 -12.32 -11.87 -3.13
C LEU A 199 -12.63 -13.37 -3.23
N GLU A 200 -11.70 -14.23 -2.81
CA GLU A 200 -11.92 -15.69 -2.81
C GLU A 200 -13.06 -16.06 -1.86
N TYR A 201 -13.04 -15.53 -0.64
CA TYR A 201 -14.09 -15.79 0.35
C TYR A 201 -15.43 -15.16 -0.03
N ALA A 202 -15.42 -14.00 -0.67
CA ALA A 202 -16.63 -13.37 -1.18
C ALA A 202 -17.29 -14.23 -2.26
N LYS A 203 -16.51 -14.77 -3.21
CA LYS A 203 -17.01 -15.68 -4.26
C LYS A 203 -17.57 -16.98 -3.68
N ASN A 204 -16.99 -17.47 -2.59
CA ASN A 204 -17.39 -18.71 -1.94
C ASN A 204 -18.49 -18.52 -0.89
N GLY A 205 -18.94 -17.28 -0.64
CA GLY A 205 -19.95 -16.99 0.38
C GLY A 205 -19.48 -17.12 1.83
N THR A 206 -18.18 -17.29 2.07
CA THR A 206 -17.58 -17.54 3.40
C THR A 206 -16.92 -16.30 4.02
N LEU A 207 -17.02 -15.13 3.37
CA LEU A 207 -16.37 -13.89 3.80
C LEU A 207 -16.66 -13.54 5.27
N LYS A 208 -17.92 -13.66 5.72
CA LYS A 208 -18.31 -13.31 7.09
C LYS A 208 -17.58 -14.14 8.15
N GLU A 209 -17.43 -15.44 7.91
CA GLU A 209 -16.76 -16.35 8.84
C GLU A 209 -15.27 -16.06 8.90
N GLU A 210 -14.65 -15.81 7.74
CA GLU A 210 -13.24 -15.45 7.68
C GLU A 210 -12.97 -14.10 8.35
N MET A 211 -13.83 -13.09 8.18
CA MET A 211 -13.64 -11.78 8.84
C MET A 211 -13.73 -11.89 10.37
N LYS A 212 -14.66 -12.70 10.90
CA LYS A 212 -14.74 -12.95 12.35
C LYS A 212 -13.47 -13.60 12.88
N LYS A 213 -12.98 -14.62 12.18
CA LYS A 213 -11.73 -15.31 12.54
C LYS A 213 -10.52 -14.39 12.43
N LEU A 214 -10.40 -13.62 11.35
CA LEU A 214 -9.25 -12.78 11.05
C LEU A 214 -9.09 -11.61 12.03
N PHE A 215 -10.22 -11.04 12.47
CA PHE A 215 -10.25 -9.88 13.37
C PHE A 215 -10.60 -10.21 14.82
N ASN A 216 -10.88 -11.49 15.13
CA ASN A 216 -11.36 -11.94 16.44
C ASN A 216 -12.63 -11.18 16.89
N LEU A 217 -13.64 -11.13 16.01
CA LEU A 217 -14.95 -10.48 16.22
C LEU A 217 -16.05 -11.47 16.58
#